data_AF-K1ZXD9-F1
#
_entry.id   AF-K1ZXD9-F1
#
_cell.length_a   1.000
_cell.length_b   1.000
_cell.length_c   1.000
_cell.angle_alpha   90.00
_cell.angle_beta   90.00
_cell.angle_gamma   90.00
#
_symmetry.space_group_name_H-M   'P 1'
#
loop_
_entity.id
_entity.type
_entity.pdbx_description
1 polymer ?
#
loop_
_entity_poly.entity_id
_entity_poly.type
_entity_poly.pdbx_seq_one_letter_code
_entity_poly.pdbx_strand_id
1 'polypeptide(L)'
;MDQAPTPYALGFLLGPRVNAGGRIGQADLGARLLATDNPTEATALAERLDVLNTERRDIEARVREEALAQAEMRGLDGPLVWA
;
A
#
# COMPACT_ATOMS: atom_id res chain seq x y z
N MET A 1 6.33 -15.56 12.57
CA MET A 1 6.45 -16.43 11.37
C MET A 1 7.61 -17.36 11.66
N ASP A 2 7.37 -18.67 11.77
CA ASP A 2 8.41 -19.65 12.16
C ASP A 2 9.20 -20.20 10.96
N GLN A 3 9.27 -19.43 9.88
CA GLN A 3 10.05 -19.76 8.68
C GLN A 3 10.62 -18.51 8.04
N ALA A 4 11.70 -18.68 7.27
CA ALA A 4 12.26 -17.60 6.46
C ALA A 4 11.21 -17.02 5.50
N PRO A 5 11.19 -15.70 5.26
CA PRO A 5 10.24 -15.09 4.35
C PRO A 5 10.43 -15.60 2.92
N THR A 6 9.33 -16.02 2.30
CA THR A 6 9.31 -16.40 0.88
C THR A 6 9.31 -15.17 -0.03
N PRO A 7 9.65 -15.30 -1.33
CA PRO A 7 9.49 -14.20 -2.29
C PRO A 7 8.07 -13.62 -2.30
N TYR A 8 7.06 -14.45 -2.09
CA TYR A 8 5.68 -14.00 -1.95
C TYR A 8 5.48 -13.13 -0.71
N ALA A 9 5.99 -13.56 0.45
CA ALA A 9 5.88 -12.78 1.68
C ALA A 9 6.60 -11.43 1.55
N LEU A 10 7.78 -11.40 0.92
CA LEU A 10 8.50 -10.15 0.66
C LEU A 10 7.73 -9.23 -0.29
N GLY A 11 7.26 -9.76 -1.44
CA GLY A 11 6.63 -8.95 -2.48
C GLY A 11 5.21 -8.49 -2.18
N PHE A 12 4.41 -9.30 -1.49
CA PHE A 12 2.97 -9.08 -1.36
C PHE A 12 2.49 -8.82 0.08
N LEU A 13 3.31 -9.12 1.09
CA LEU A 13 2.95 -8.87 2.49
C LEU A 13 3.79 -7.76 3.11
N LEU A 14 5.12 -7.87 3.05
CA LEU A 14 6.04 -6.94 3.70
C LEU A 14 6.29 -5.68 2.86
N GLY A 15 6.59 -5.85 1.56
CA GLY A 15 6.83 -4.74 0.64
C GLY A 15 5.72 -3.68 0.63
N PRO A 16 4.42 -4.06 0.51
CA PRO A 16 3.32 -3.10 0.55
C PRO A 16 3.24 -2.29 1.85
N ARG A 17 3.61 -2.89 2.99
CA ARG A 17 3.63 -2.19 4.29
C ARG A 17 4.74 -1.16 4.35
N VAL A 18 5.96 -1.56 4.00
CA VAL A 18 7.12 -0.65 3.94
C VAL A 18 6.84 0.54 3.03
N ASN A 19 6.15 0.31 1.91
CA ASN A 19 5.84 1.35 0.93
C ASN A 19 4.56 2.15 1.22
N ALA A 20 3.81 1.82 2.28
CA ALA A 20 2.51 2.44 2.54
C ALA A 20 2.63 3.93 2.85
N GLY A 21 3.67 4.32 3.60
CA GLY A 21 3.92 5.70 3.96
C GLY A 21 4.08 6.62 2.74
N GLY A 22 4.76 6.19 1.69
CA GLY A 22 5.01 7.03 0.51
C GLY A 22 3.74 7.49 -0.22
N ARG A 23 2.68 6.67 -0.20
CA ARG A 23 1.41 6.97 -0.87
C ARG A 23 0.50 7.89 -0.06
N ILE A 24 0.74 8.00 1.25
CA ILE A 24 -0.03 8.82 2.20
C ILE A 24 0.80 10.03 2.69
N GLY A 25 1.99 10.26 2.12
CA GLY A 25 2.83 11.43 2.43
C GLY A 25 3.80 11.27 3.62
N GLN A 26 3.99 10.04 4.10
CA GLN A 26 4.93 9.67 5.17
C GLN A 26 6.03 8.72 4.63
N ALA A 27 6.70 9.11 3.54
CA ALA A 27 7.59 8.24 2.77
C ALA A 27 8.85 7.77 3.53
N ASP A 28 9.27 8.50 4.57
CA ASP A 28 10.47 8.23 5.36
C ASP A 28 10.32 7.02 6.30
N LEU A 29 9.10 6.69 6.71
CA LEU A 29 8.85 5.69 7.76
C LEU A 29 9.40 4.30 7.42
N GLY A 30 9.26 3.86 6.16
CA GLY A 30 9.77 2.57 5.71
C GLY A 30 11.31 2.51 5.76
N ALA A 31 11.97 3.57 5.31
CA ALA A 31 13.44 3.67 5.37
C ALA A 31 13.93 3.73 6.82
N ARG A 32 13.24 4.46 7.69
CA ARG A 32 13.55 4.52 9.13
C ARG A 32 13.41 3.16 9.80
N LEU A 33 12.34 2.41 9.49
CA LEU A 33 12.15 1.06 10.02
C LEU A 33 13.32 0.14 9.63
N LEU A 34 13.79 0.23 8.40
CA LEU A 34 14.89 -0.60 7.89
C LEU A 34 16.28 -0.17 8.41
N ALA A 35 16.40 1.06 8.93
CA ALA A 35 17.67 1.64 9.36
C ALA A 35 17.83 1.72 10.89
N THR A 36 16.76 1.47 11.67
CA THR A 36 16.83 1.54 13.13
C THR A 36 17.33 0.23 13.75
N ASP A 37 18.22 0.35 14.73
CA ASP A 37 18.66 -0.76 15.58
C ASP A 37 17.86 -0.83 16.89
N ASN A 38 16.94 0.11 17.12
CA ASN A 38 16.12 0.16 18.33
C ASN A 38 14.86 -0.71 18.15
N PRO A 39 14.70 -1.82 18.90
CA PRO A 39 13.56 -2.71 18.73
C PRO A 39 12.22 -2.04 19.08
N THR A 40 12.21 -1.13 20.05
CA THR A 40 10.99 -0.39 20.41
C THR A 40 10.56 0.58 19.30
N GLU A 41 11.52 1.28 18.68
CA GLU A 41 11.23 2.14 17.53
C GLU A 41 10.75 1.30 16.34
N ALA A 42 11.42 0.17 16.06
CA ALA A 42 11.04 -0.73 14.99
C ALA A 42 9.60 -1.24 15.12
N THR A 43 9.18 -1.66 16.33
CA THR A 43 7.80 -2.08 16.59
C THR A 43 6.81 -0.94 16.33
N ALA A 44 7.07 0.26 16.86
CA ALA A 44 6.19 1.40 16.67
C ALA A 44 6.05 1.82 15.20
N LEU A 45 7.17 1.82 14.45
CA LEU A 45 7.17 2.10 13.01
C LEU A 45 6.42 1.02 12.22
N ALA A 46 6.60 -0.25 12.55
CA ALA A 46 5.90 -1.36 11.89
C ALA A 46 4.38 -1.29 12.10
N GLU A 47 3.92 -1.01 13.32
CA GLU A 47 2.49 -0.80 13.62
C GLU A 47 1.94 0.39 12.82
N ARG A 48 2.66 1.50 12.79
CA ARG A 48 2.25 2.68 12.02
C ARG A 48 2.14 2.39 10.52
N LEU A 49 3.11 1.66 9.96
CA LEU A 49 3.10 1.26 8.55
C LEU A 49 1.97 0.27 8.23
N ASP A 50 1.56 -0.59 9.16
CA ASP A 50 0.42 -1.48 8.98
C ASP A 50 -0.93 -0.72 8.94
N VAL A 51 -1.09 0.27 9.82
CA VAL A 51 -2.23 1.20 9.78
C VAL A 51 -2.28 1.93 8.43
N LEU A 52 -1.16 2.54 8.02
CA LEU A 52 -1.06 3.24 6.73
C LEU A 52 -1.32 2.31 5.54
N ASN A 53 -0.87 1.05 5.60
CA ASN A 53 -1.14 0.09 4.54
C ASN A 53 -2.63 -0.24 4.43
N THR A 54 -3.35 -0.26 5.55
CA THR A 54 -4.81 -0.46 5.58
C THR A 54 -5.51 0.76 4.97
N GLU A 55 -5.20 1.97 5.44
CA GLU A 55 -5.75 3.21 4.87
C GLU A 55 -5.50 3.32 3.36
N ARG A 56 -4.29 2.98 2.90
CA ARG A 56 -3.94 2.93 1.46
C ARG A 56 -4.84 1.97 0.69
N ARG A 57 -5.11 0.77 1.22
CA ARG A 57 -5.97 -0.23 0.56
C ARG A 57 -7.40 0.26 0.45
N ASP A 58 -7.90 0.92 1.48
CA ASP A 58 -9.27 1.47 1.49
C ASP A 58 -9.40 2.59 0.45
N ILE A 59 -8.41 3.48 0.35
CA ILE A 59 -8.35 4.51 -0.69
C ILE A 59 -8.30 3.88 -2.08
N GLU A 60 -7.43 2.88 -2.30
CA GLU A 60 -7.32 2.20 -3.59
C GLU A 60 -8.60 1.46 -3.98
N ALA A 61 -9.28 0.81 -3.02
CA ALA A 61 -10.54 0.13 -3.25
C ALA A 61 -11.63 1.10 -3.69
N ARG A 62 -11.77 2.24 -2.99
CA ARG A 62 -12.74 3.28 -3.35
C ARG A 62 -12.46 3.89 -4.72
N VAL A 63 -11.20 4.27 -5.00
CA VAL A 63 -10.81 4.82 -6.30
C VAL A 63 -11.08 3.82 -7.43
N ARG A 64 -10.81 2.54 -7.19
CA ARG A 64 -11.10 1.47 -8.16
C ARG A 64 -12.60 1.34 -8.42
N GLU A 65 -13.43 1.36 -7.38
CA GLU A 65 -14.90 1.29 -7.51
C GLU A 65 -15.43 2.49 -8.30
N GLU A 66 -15.00 3.70 -7.96
CA GLU A 66 -15.37 4.93 -8.69
C GLU A 66 -14.95 4.85 -10.16
N ALA A 67 -13.75 4.36 -10.46
CA ALA A 67 -13.25 4.21 -11.83
C ALA A 67 -14.05 3.16 -12.62
N LEU A 68 -14.44 2.05 -11.99
CA LEU A 68 -15.27 1.01 -12.62
C LEU A 68 -16.67 1.54 -12.92
N ALA A 69 -17.30 2.25 -11.97
CA ALA A 69 -18.61 2.86 -12.19
C ALA A 69 -18.59 3.87 -13.34
N GLN A 70 -17.54 4.70 -13.44
CA GLN A 70 -17.36 5.61 -14.57
C GLN A 70 -17.22 4.88 -15.91
N ALA A 71 -16.46 3.79 -15.94
CA ALA A 71 -16.28 2.98 -17.14
C ALA A 71 -17.61 2.32 -17.58
N GLU A 72 -18.38 1.78 -16.63
CA GLU A 72 -19.69 1.18 -16.89
C GLU A 72 -20.70 2.22 -17.40
N MET A 73 -20.79 3.40 -16.76
CA MET A 73 -21.68 4.48 -17.17
C MET A 73 -21.38 5.01 -18.58
N ARG A 74 -20.10 5.01 -18.99
CA ARG A 74 -19.69 5.47 -20.32
C ARG A 74 -20.12 4.52 -21.44
N GLY A 75 -20.34 3.25 -21.15
CA GLY A 75 -20.60 2.21 -22.14
C GLY A 75 -19.36 1.87 -22.99
N LEU A 76 -19.44 0.77 -23.75
CA LEU A 76 -18.33 0.26 -24.56
C LEU A 76 -18.41 0.66 -26.04
N ASP A 77 -19.45 1.41 -26.41
CA ASP A 77 -19.79 1.68 -27.82
C ASP A 77 -19.02 2.86 -28.44
N GLY A 78 -18.28 3.62 -27.61
CA GLY A 78 -17.46 4.74 -28.05
C GLY A 78 -15.95 4.48 -27.92
N PRO A 79 -15.10 5.17 -28.70
CA PRO A 79 -13.65 5.02 -28.59
C PRO A 79 -13.14 5.41 -27.19
N LEU A 80 -12.16 4.65 -26.71
CA LEU A 80 -11.46 4.92 -25.45
C LEU A 80 -10.61 6.19 -25.62
N VAL A 81 -11.11 7.31 -25.09
CA VAL A 81 -10.36 8.57 -25.00
C VAL A 81 -10.07 8.80 -23.52
N TRP A 82 -8.79 8.67 -23.16
CA TRP A 82 -8.22 9.12 -21.87
C TRP A 82 -7.58 10.48 -22.11
N ALA A 83 -7.95 11.49 -21.31
CA ALA A 83 -7.33 12.80 -21.26
C ALA A 83 -6.86 13.05 -19.82
#